data_AF-A0A505DSA5-F1
#
_entry.id   AF-A0A505DSA5-F1
#
_cell.length_a   1.000
_cell.length_b   1.000
_cell.length_c   1.000
_cell.angle_alpha   90.00
_cell.angle_beta   90.00
_cell.angle_gamma   90.00
#
_symmetry.space_group_name_H-M   'P 1'
#
loop_
_entity.id
_entity.type
_entity.pdbx_description
1 polymer ?
#
loop_
_entity_poly.entity_id
_entity_poly.type
_entity_poly.pdbx_seq_one_letter_code
_entity_poly.pdbx_strand_id
1 'polypeptide(L)'
;MPPAAEGGASVLFQVINQRYLREGRGRLPRGLAAPDHSRTGRFNPGGSATEDLTGLPPAWIGVGTLDLFHDEDVAYARRLSDSGVPCDLDVVPGAFHGFDFVFPKAEVSREFWRRQARALEGAL
;
A
#
# COMPACT_ATOMS: atom_id res chain seq x y z
N MET A 1 28.69 -4.05 -21.57
CA MET A 1 27.30 -4.37 -21.95
C MET A 1 26.52 -4.66 -20.68
N PRO A 2 25.72 -3.73 -20.13
CA PRO A 2 24.64 -4.14 -19.24
C PRO A 2 23.43 -4.60 -20.09
N PRO A 3 22.74 -5.70 -19.72
CA PRO A 3 21.57 -6.20 -20.45
C PRO A 3 20.30 -5.42 -20.09
N ALA A 4 19.28 -5.64 -20.91
CA ALA A 4 18.08 -4.84 -21.11
C ALA A 4 17.27 -4.52 -19.85
N ALA A 5 16.93 -3.24 -19.68
CA ALA A 5 15.78 -2.82 -18.91
C ALA A 5 14.53 -3.14 -19.74
N GLU A 6 13.96 -4.33 -19.54
CA GLU A 6 12.64 -4.66 -20.07
C GLU A 6 11.60 -4.00 -19.15
N GLY A 7 10.76 -3.13 -19.73
CA GLY A 7 9.73 -2.36 -19.02
C GLY A 7 8.85 -3.26 -18.16
N GLY A 8 9.03 -3.17 -16.84
CA GLY A 8 8.34 -3.97 -15.85
C GLY A 8 7.15 -3.20 -15.29
N ALA A 9 5.98 -3.83 -15.33
CA ALA A 9 4.73 -3.30 -14.80
C ALA A 9 4.89 -2.78 -13.36
N SER A 10 4.91 -1.46 -13.17
CA SER A 10 4.97 -0.87 -11.82
C SER A 10 3.72 -1.24 -11.03
N VAL A 11 3.92 -1.84 -9.85
CA VAL A 11 2.83 -1.99 -8.89
C VAL A 11 2.77 -0.71 -8.09
N LEU A 12 1.83 0.14 -8.48
CA LEU A 12 1.50 1.35 -7.75
C LEU A 12 0.71 0.99 -6.48
N PHE A 13 1.40 0.85 -5.36
CA PHE A 13 0.77 0.74 -4.04
C PHE A 13 0.52 2.14 -3.49
N GLN A 14 -0.62 2.73 -3.87
CA GLN A 14 -1.22 3.79 -3.07
C GLN A 14 -2.25 3.13 -2.15
N VAL A 15 -1.94 3.08 -0.85
CA VAL A 15 -2.89 2.81 0.22
C VAL A 15 -3.59 1.45 0.11
N ILE A 16 -3.09 0.46 0.86
CA ILE A 16 -3.87 -0.72 1.22
C ILE A 16 -5.10 -0.26 2.03
N ASN A 17 -6.23 -0.05 1.34
CA ASN A 17 -7.61 -0.40 1.73
C ASN A 17 -8.72 0.29 0.90
N GLN A 18 -8.55 0.49 -0.41
CA GLN A 18 -9.71 0.75 -1.31
C GLN A 18 -10.72 -0.42 -1.34
N ARG A 19 -10.40 -1.59 -0.73
CA ARG A 19 -11.36 -2.69 -0.57
C ARG A 19 -12.37 -2.45 0.56
N TYR A 20 -12.07 -1.63 1.56
CA TYR A 20 -13.01 -1.39 2.68
C TYR A 20 -14.06 -0.30 2.41
N LEU A 21 -13.82 0.62 1.46
CA LEU A 21 -14.78 1.71 1.18
C LEU A 21 -15.79 1.39 0.06
N ARG A 22 -15.64 0.26 -0.64
CA ARG A 22 -16.55 -0.12 -1.73
C ARG A 22 -17.69 -1.07 -1.29
N GLU A 23 -17.59 -1.71 -0.12
CA GLU A 23 -18.57 -2.73 0.34
C GLU A 23 -19.38 -2.30 1.59
N GLY A 24 -19.19 -1.08 2.10
CA GLY A 24 -19.78 -0.61 3.37
C GLY A 24 -21.22 -0.07 3.34
N ARG A 25 -22.14 -0.63 2.54
CA ARG A 25 -23.59 -0.35 2.69
C ARG A 25 -24.43 -1.61 2.57
N GLY A 26 -24.79 -2.20 3.72
CA GLY A 26 -25.85 -3.20 3.76
C GLY A 26 -25.88 -4.05 5.03
N ARG A 27 -26.52 -3.55 6.09
CA ARG A 27 -27.30 -4.27 7.12
C ARG A 27 -26.91 -5.74 7.41
N LEU A 28 -26.35 -6.01 8.60
CA LEU A 28 -26.17 -7.37 9.13
C LEU A 28 -27.53 -8.11 9.27
N PRO A 29 -27.70 -9.32 8.71
CA PRO A 29 -28.88 -10.14 8.99
C PRO A 29 -28.85 -10.67 10.43
N ARG A 30 -30.00 -10.62 11.13
CA ARG A 30 -30.17 -11.21 12.46
C ARG A 30 -30.06 -12.74 12.36
N GLY A 31 -29.21 -13.36 13.18
CA GLY A 31 -29.22 -14.81 13.41
C GLY A 31 -27.89 -15.56 13.29
N LEU A 32 -26.75 -14.89 13.09
CA LEU A 32 -25.44 -15.57 13.09
C LEU A 32 -24.87 -15.58 14.52
N ALA A 33 -24.74 -16.77 15.12
CA ALA A 33 -24.08 -16.95 16.40
C ALA A 33 -22.64 -16.40 16.34
N ALA A 34 -22.19 -15.78 17.42
CA ALA A 34 -20.81 -15.31 17.56
C ALA A 34 -19.85 -16.50 17.34
N PRO A 35 -18.80 -16.36 16.52
CA PRO A 35 -17.89 -17.45 16.25
C PRO A 35 -17.13 -17.85 17.52
N ASP A 36 -17.06 -19.14 17.80
CA ASP A 36 -16.21 -19.73 18.85
C ASP A 36 -14.73 -19.43 18.56
N HIS A 37 -14.08 -18.74 19.49
CA HIS A 37 -12.69 -18.28 19.37
C HIS A 37 -11.65 -19.38 19.66
N SER A 38 -12.07 -20.63 19.95
CA SER A 38 -11.16 -21.68 20.41
C SER A 38 -10.53 -22.54 19.31
N ARG A 39 -10.87 -22.34 18.03
CA ARG A 39 -10.29 -23.09 16.89
C ARG A 39 -10.17 -22.25 15.61
N THR A 40 -9.17 -21.37 15.56
CA THR A 40 -8.70 -20.82 14.29
C THR A 40 -7.21 -20.58 14.34
N GLY A 41 -6.50 -21.25 13.44
CA GLY A 41 -5.08 -21.03 13.23
C GLY A 41 -4.80 -19.56 12.96
N ARG A 42 -3.82 -19.03 13.70
CA ARG A 42 -2.97 -17.89 13.37
C ARG A 42 -3.70 -16.61 12.96
N PHE A 43 -4.44 -16.03 13.91
CA PHE A 43 -4.52 -14.57 13.98
C PHE A 43 -3.09 -14.07 14.23
N ASN A 44 -2.44 -13.44 13.25
CA ASN A 44 -1.15 -12.77 13.44
C ASN A 44 -1.34 -11.26 13.33
N PRO A 45 -1.68 -10.56 14.43
CA PRO A 45 -1.94 -9.13 14.43
C PRO A 45 -0.65 -8.28 14.40
N GLY A 46 0.50 -8.85 14.03
CA GLY A 46 1.78 -8.15 14.04
C GLY A 46 2.87 -8.80 13.20
N GLY A 47 2.53 -9.66 12.24
CA GLY A 47 3.51 -10.24 11.33
C GLY A 47 2.84 -11.02 10.21
N SER A 48 2.91 -10.52 8.98
CA SER A 48 2.62 -11.41 7.86
C SER A 48 3.67 -12.53 7.89
N ALA A 49 3.27 -13.78 7.64
CA ALA A 49 4.23 -14.80 7.21
C ALA A 49 5.14 -14.16 6.14
N THR A 50 6.44 -14.40 6.21
CA THR A 50 7.39 -13.87 5.23
C THR A 50 7.04 -14.47 3.87
N GLU A 51 6.17 -13.78 3.14
CA GLU A 51 5.96 -14.03 1.72
C GLU A 51 7.29 -13.72 1.04
N ASP A 52 7.74 -14.65 0.20
CA ASP A 52 8.90 -14.42 -0.66
C ASP A 52 8.53 -13.28 -1.63
N LEU A 53 9.20 -12.14 -1.49
CA LEU A 53 8.96 -10.95 -2.30
C LEU A 53 9.90 -10.88 -3.51
N THR A 54 10.77 -11.88 -3.72
CA THR A 54 11.71 -11.85 -4.84
C THR A 54 11.00 -11.94 -6.18
N GLY A 55 11.55 -11.27 -7.19
CA GLY A 55 11.02 -11.30 -8.56
C GLY A 55 9.72 -10.51 -8.77
N LEU A 56 9.21 -9.81 -7.74
CA LEU A 56 8.15 -8.83 -7.92
C LEU A 56 8.65 -7.65 -8.78
N PRO A 57 7.75 -6.99 -9.54
CA PRO A 57 8.14 -5.83 -10.32
C PRO A 57 8.48 -4.63 -9.43
N PRO A 58 9.16 -3.60 -9.99
CA PRO A 58 9.39 -2.35 -9.29
C PRO A 58 8.11 -1.75 -8.70
N ALA A 59 8.23 -1.14 -7.53
CA ALA A 59 7.11 -0.58 -6.80
C ALA A 59 7.33 0.90 -6.44
N TRP A 60 6.22 1.63 -6.35
CA TRP A 60 6.17 2.93 -5.70
C TRP A 60 5.14 2.88 -4.57
N ILE A 61 5.52 3.36 -3.39
CA ILE A 61 4.70 3.38 -2.18
C ILE A 61 4.64 4.81 -1.65
N GLY A 62 3.45 5.37 -1.55
CA GLY A 62 3.22 6.70 -1.00
C GLY A 62 2.38 6.66 0.27
N VAL A 63 2.86 7.27 1.36
CA VAL A 63 2.20 7.24 2.67
C VAL A 63 2.38 8.55 3.45
N GLY A 64 1.38 8.93 4.26
CA GLY A 64 1.47 10.09 5.14
C GLY A 64 2.00 9.74 6.53
N THR A 65 2.68 10.67 7.22
CA THR A 65 3.20 10.41 8.58
C THR A 65 2.11 10.31 9.66
N LEU A 66 0.88 10.73 9.36
CA LEU A 66 -0.28 10.59 10.25
C LEU A 66 -1.23 9.49 9.75
N ASP A 67 -0.81 8.69 8.77
CA ASP A 67 -1.56 7.52 8.32
C ASP A 67 -1.41 6.38 9.34
N LEU A 68 -2.51 5.66 9.60
CA LEU A 68 -2.52 4.49 10.49
C LEU A 68 -1.63 3.36 9.95
N PHE A 69 -1.36 3.34 8.64
CA PHE A 69 -0.54 2.34 7.97
C PHE A 69 0.92 2.77 7.77
N HIS A 70 1.33 3.95 8.24
CA HIS A 70 2.68 4.50 8.00
C HIS A 70 3.81 3.49 8.29
N ASP A 71 3.82 2.91 9.49
CA ASP A 71 4.90 2.02 9.90
C ASP A 71 4.88 0.69 9.11
N GLU A 72 3.69 0.22 8.74
CA GLU A 72 3.51 -0.99 7.94
C GLU A 72 4.00 -0.78 6.50
N ASP A 73 3.62 0.33 5.87
CA ASP A 73 4.02 0.69 4.51
C ASP A 73 5.54 0.89 4.42
N VAL A 74 6.13 1.58 5.40
CA VAL A 74 7.59 1.75 5.51
C VAL A 74 8.29 0.39 5.70
N ALA A 75 7.74 -0.48 6.54
CA ALA A 75 8.30 -1.82 6.74
C ALA A 75 8.18 -2.70 5.49
N TYR A 76 7.10 -2.58 4.72
CA TYR A 76 6.92 -3.30 3.47
C TYR A 76 7.87 -2.80 2.38
N ALA A 77 8.02 -1.49 2.21
CA ALA A 77 8.99 -0.90 1.28
C ALA A 77 10.43 -1.37 1.56
N ARG A 78 10.80 -1.47 2.85
CA ARG A 78 12.08 -2.04 3.27
C ARG A 78 12.21 -3.51 2.88
N ARG A 79 11.19 -4.33 3.16
CA ARG A 79 11.20 -5.76 2.79
C ARG A 79 11.33 -5.99 1.28
N LEU A 80 10.67 -5.16 0.46
CA LEU A 80 10.83 -5.20 -0.99
C LEU A 80 12.28 -4.93 -1.39
N SER A 81 12.85 -3.83 -0.86
CA SER A 81 14.23 -3.44 -1.12
C SER A 81 15.23 -4.52 -0.67
N ASP A 82 15.03 -5.09 0.53
CA ASP A 82 15.86 -6.17 1.08
C ASP A 82 15.77 -7.46 0.24
N SER A 83 14.66 -7.67 -0.47
CA SER A 83 14.44 -8.79 -1.39
C SER A 83 14.94 -8.52 -2.82
N GLY A 84 15.60 -7.39 -3.05
CA GLY A 84 16.15 -6.99 -4.36
C GLY A 84 15.11 -6.40 -5.32
N VAL A 85 13.90 -6.07 -4.85
CA VAL A 85 12.86 -5.40 -5.65
C VAL A 85 13.07 -3.89 -5.54
N PRO A 86 13.26 -3.16 -6.66
CA PRO A 86 13.32 -1.70 -6.63
C PRO A 86 12.03 -1.11 -6.05
N CYS A 87 12.14 -0.33 -4.98
CA CYS A 87 10.99 0.28 -4.33
C CYS A 87 11.27 1.73 -3.98
N ASP A 88 10.49 2.64 -4.57
CA ASP A 88 10.50 4.06 -4.19
C ASP A 88 9.47 4.31 -3.09
N LEU A 89 9.92 4.84 -1.96
CA LEU A 89 9.07 5.19 -0.82
C LEU A 89 8.94 6.72 -0.73
N ASP A 90 7.70 7.21 -0.77
CA ASP A 90 7.36 8.63 -0.69
C ASP A 90 6.54 8.93 0.58
N VAL A 91 7.22 9.47 1.60
CA VAL A 91 6.60 9.82 2.88
C VAL A 91 6.20 11.29 2.88
N VAL A 92 4.92 11.57 3.11
CA VAL A 92 4.35 12.93 3.12
C VAL A 92 4.15 13.42 4.56
N PRO A 93 4.96 14.39 5.04
CA PRO A 93 4.84 14.91 6.39
C PRO A 93 3.47 15.53 6.68
N GLY A 94 2.87 15.16 7.80
CA GLY A 94 1.59 15.69 8.28
C GLY A 94 0.35 15.22 7.50
N ALA A 95 0.53 14.40 6.46
CA ALA A 95 -0.59 13.83 5.72
C ALA A 95 -1.20 12.64 6.49
N PHE A 96 -2.53 12.56 6.49
CA PHE A 96 -3.30 11.43 6.99
C PHE A 96 -3.80 10.58 5.82
N HIS A 97 -4.43 9.45 6.14
CA HIS A 97 -4.99 8.53 5.16
C HIS A 97 -5.95 9.17 4.15
N GLY A 98 -5.65 9.07 2.85
CA GLY A 98 -6.50 9.58 1.78
C GLY A 98 -6.61 11.11 1.72
N PHE A 99 -5.65 11.85 2.30
CA PHE A 99 -5.62 13.32 2.26
C PHE A 99 -5.76 13.88 0.84
N ASP A 100 -5.19 13.19 -0.15
CA ASP A 100 -5.18 13.56 -1.56
C ASP A 100 -6.56 13.41 -2.23
N PHE A 101 -7.38 12.50 -1.73
CA PHE A 101 -8.77 12.33 -2.15
C PHE A 101 -9.70 13.32 -1.44
N VAL A 102 -9.52 13.53 -0.13
CA VAL A 102 -10.39 14.42 0.68
C VAL A 102 -10.14 15.89 0.32
N PHE A 103 -8.90 16.26 0.06
CA PHE A 103 -8.49 17.62 -0.29
C PHE A 103 -7.76 17.68 -1.64
N PRO A 104 -8.44 17.39 -2.77
CA PRO A 104 -7.79 17.19 -4.07
C PRO A 104 -7.16 18.46 -4.65
N LYS A 105 -7.57 19.63 -4.15
CA LYS A 105 -7.04 20.94 -4.60
C LYS A 105 -5.89 21.45 -3.74
N ALA A 106 -5.61 20.84 -2.59
CA ALA A 106 -4.48 21.24 -1.76
C ALA A 106 -3.17 20.96 -2.52
N GLU A 107 -2.17 21.82 -2.36
CA GLU A 107 -0.92 21.67 -3.12
C GLU A 107 -0.19 20.37 -2.77
N VAL A 108 -0.23 19.95 -1.50
CA VAL A 108 0.33 18.66 -1.06
C VAL A 108 -0.28 17.48 -1.80
N SER A 109 -1.59 17.50 -2.04
CA SER A 109 -2.33 16.48 -2.78
C SER A 109 -1.95 16.47 -4.25
N ARG A 110 -1.89 17.66 -4.88
CA ARG A 110 -1.49 17.80 -6.28
C ARG A 110 -0.06 17.31 -6.50
N GLU A 111 0.86 17.64 -5.60
CA GLU A 111 2.23 17.17 -5.69
C GLU A 111 2.36 15.67 -5.46
N PHE A 112 1.55 15.09 -4.57
CA PHE A 112 1.48 13.64 -4.42
C PHE A 112 1.01 12.95 -5.70
N TRP A 113 -0.06 13.45 -6.34
CA TRP A 113 -0.51 12.96 -7.65
C TRP A 113 0.56 13.06 -8.75
N ARG A 114 1.31 14.18 -8.80
CA ARG A 114 2.42 14.33 -9.75
C ARG A 114 3.55 13.32 -9.52
N ARG A 115 3.91 13.07 -8.25
CA ARG A 115 4.93 12.07 -7.89
C ARG A 115 4.51 10.67 -8.32
N GLN A 116 3.26 10.31 -8.05
CA GLN A 116 2.68 9.07 -8.52
C GLN A 116 2.67 8.93 -10.06
N ALA A 117 2.24 9.97 -10.77
CA ALA A 117 2.21 9.94 -12.24
C ALA A 117 3.61 9.75 -12.82
N ARG A 118 4.62 10.45 -12.28
CA ARG A 118 6.04 10.27 -12.69
C ARG A 118 6.54 8.85 -12.46
N ALA A 119 6.16 8.23 -11.34
CA ALA A 119 6.53 6.85 -11.05
C ALA A 119 5.91 5.87 -12.06
N LEU A 120 4.67 6.12 -12.50
CA LEU A 120 4.03 5.33 -13.54
C LEU A 120 4.67 5.56 -14.92
N GLU A 121 4.95 6.82 -15.29
CA GLU A 121 5.60 7.17 -16.54
C GLU A 121 6.98 6.50 -16.69
N GLY A 122 7.75 6.42 -15.60
CA GLY A 122 9.04 5.72 -15.60
C GLY A 122 8.96 4.20 -15.75
N ALA A 123 7.76 3.63 -15.69
CA ALA A 123 7.53 2.18 -15.72
C ALA A 123 6.82 1.68 -16.99
N LEU A 124 6.38 2.59 -17.88
CA LEU A 124 5.78 2.29 -19.18
C LEU A 124 6.82 2.37 -20.31
#